data_AF-A0A0N1J557-F1
#
_entry.id   AF-A0A0N1J557-F1
#
_cell.length_a   1.000
_cell.length_b   1.000
_cell.length_c   1.000
_cell.angle_alpha   90.00
_cell.angle_beta   90.00
_cell.angle_gamma   90.00
#
_symmetry.space_group_name_H-M   'P 1'
#
loop_
_entity.id
_entity.type
_entity.pdbx_description
1 polymer ?
#
loop_
_entity_poly.entity_id
_entity_poly.type
_entity_poly.pdbx_seq_one_letter_code
_entity_poly.pdbx_strand_id
1 'polypeptide(L)'
;MSEQPISIHYQQMEEWLEDRKSVFSRKHKKQYADLLALAPRLVQMAQYDIPALEKQIKKNETAVEECHRVGEEAAKTQQKLRDKRTAMLLEYGIEVEASGESGVIDAVNQRIGAACVKLNTAFREYIQAQAGSLKASYNAHLDRTAAGFFGADAFALHFPWLQRAVEEAELPLPHSTAPDQADDYAAAAGPQIDWGDDDDVFAERETGVGAAAASAAAVEINWDAVEMEARPEENEGLPPSDGKHFSIDLSLAKHRVSILAELQAAACFCRERNAIQHVGASGPTEEVYALLSDSREAEFARMKENFRSKDAFIDRVDRFEQQMMVAKNRHATHEAKKHDAEVELARLKPQHAELLAKTATTRDSALACLGQMFPDRRILIVGDVNKYIA
;
A
#
# COMPACT_ATOMS: atom_id res chain seq x y z
N MET A 1 9.76 -80.47 -26.84
CA MET A 1 8.78 -79.39 -26.65
C MET A 1 9.55 -78.21 -26.09
N SER A 2 9.70 -77.14 -26.87
CA SER A 2 10.41 -75.93 -26.45
C SER A 2 9.80 -75.40 -25.14
N GLU A 3 10.67 -75.25 -24.14
CA GLU A 3 10.33 -74.94 -22.75
C GLU A 3 9.56 -73.62 -22.65
N GLN A 4 8.29 -73.69 -22.23
CA GLN A 4 7.56 -72.48 -21.86
C GLN A 4 8.24 -71.82 -20.66
N PRO A 5 8.52 -70.50 -20.71
CA PRO A 5 9.14 -69.79 -19.60
C PRO A 5 8.22 -69.83 -18.38
N ILE A 6 8.82 -69.97 -17.19
CA ILE A 6 8.10 -69.83 -15.93
C ILE A 6 7.99 -68.33 -15.63
N SER A 7 6.79 -67.78 -15.78
CA SER A 7 6.49 -66.40 -15.40
C SER A 7 5.86 -66.38 -14.02
N ILE A 8 6.46 -65.65 -13.08
CA ILE A 8 5.97 -65.48 -11.70
C ILE A 8 5.70 -63.99 -11.47
N HIS A 9 4.48 -63.63 -11.09
CA HIS A 9 4.19 -62.25 -10.70
C HIS A 9 4.81 -61.96 -9.33
N TYR A 10 5.56 -60.87 -9.17
CA TYR A 10 6.29 -60.61 -7.91
C TYR A 10 5.37 -60.55 -6.67
N GLN A 11 4.14 -60.04 -6.83
CA GLN A 11 3.12 -60.00 -5.75
C GLN A 11 2.61 -61.38 -5.33
N GLN A 12 2.67 -62.36 -6.23
CA GLN A 12 2.19 -63.72 -5.97
C GLN A 12 3.35 -64.68 -5.67
N MET A 13 4.59 -64.18 -5.65
CA MET A 13 5.76 -65.03 -5.50
C MET A 13 5.78 -65.75 -4.14
N GLU A 14 5.34 -65.08 -3.07
CA GLU A 14 5.25 -65.69 -1.74
C GLU A 14 4.21 -66.82 -1.70
N GLU A 15 2.98 -66.55 -2.14
CA GLU A 15 1.90 -67.55 -2.25
C GLU A 15 2.32 -68.73 -3.14
N TRP A 16 2.96 -68.44 -4.29
CA TRP A 16 3.46 -69.45 -5.22
C TRP A 16 4.52 -70.37 -4.59
N LEU A 17 5.37 -69.83 -3.71
CA LEU A 17 6.36 -70.58 -2.93
C LEU A 17 5.68 -71.41 -1.84
N GLU A 18 4.69 -70.88 -1.15
CA GLU A 18 3.94 -71.58 -0.09
C GLU A 18 3.17 -72.78 -0.60
N ASP A 19 2.48 -72.65 -1.74
CA ASP A 19 1.74 -73.75 -2.40
C ASP A 19 2.63 -74.96 -2.71
N ARG A 20 3.91 -74.72 -2.95
CA ARG A 20 4.90 -75.73 -3.37
C ARG A 20 5.89 -76.07 -2.25
N LYS A 21 5.57 -75.67 -1.01
CA LYS A 21 6.40 -75.89 0.18
C LYS A 21 6.84 -77.34 0.35
N SER A 22 5.94 -78.30 0.12
CA SER A 22 6.22 -79.74 0.28
C SER A 22 7.36 -80.25 -0.62
N VAL A 23 7.55 -79.62 -1.79
CA VAL A 23 8.58 -79.95 -2.77
C VAL A 23 9.85 -79.13 -2.54
N PHE A 24 9.70 -77.80 -2.42
CA PHE A 24 10.85 -76.89 -2.35
C PHE A 24 11.58 -76.94 -1.01
N SER A 25 10.87 -77.14 0.11
CA SER A 25 11.49 -77.24 1.44
C SER A 25 12.36 -78.50 1.61
N ARG A 26 12.12 -79.55 0.81
CA ARG A 26 12.89 -80.81 0.84
C ARG A 26 14.06 -80.81 -0.15
N LYS A 27 13.84 -80.35 -1.40
CA LYS A 27 14.85 -80.46 -2.48
C LYS A 27 15.72 -79.22 -2.64
N HIS A 28 15.19 -78.03 -2.32
CA HIS A 28 15.85 -76.73 -2.55
C HIS A 28 15.78 -75.86 -1.29
N LYS A 29 16.04 -76.46 -0.12
CA LYS A 29 15.81 -75.86 1.20
C LYS A 29 16.40 -74.45 1.36
N LYS A 30 17.62 -74.23 0.84
CA LYS A 30 18.33 -72.94 0.93
C LYS A 30 17.66 -71.88 0.04
N GLN A 31 17.54 -72.17 -1.26
CA GLN A 31 16.95 -71.27 -2.25
C GLN A 31 15.49 -70.93 -1.89
N TYR A 32 14.75 -71.90 -1.36
CA TYR A 32 13.39 -71.71 -0.86
C TYR A 32 13.31 -70.73 0.31
N ALA A 33 14.20 -70.85 1.30
CA ALA A 33 14.25 -69.94 2.44
C ALA A 33 14.66 -68.53 2.03
N ASP A 34 15.66 -68.41 1.14
CA ASP A 34 16.11 -67.11 0.62
C ASP A 34 14.99 -66.42 -0.18
N LEU A 35 14.24 -67.17 -1.01
CA LEU A 35 13.11 -66.63 -1.77
C LEU A 35 11.94 -66.18 -0.91
N LEU A 36 11.62 -66.90 0.17
CA LEU A 36 10.60 -66.47 1.14
C LEU A 36 11.00 -65.17 1.86
N ALA A 37 12.29 -64.88 2.00
CA ALA A 37 12.75 -63.60 2.56
C ALA A 37 12.75 -62.46 1.53
N LEU A 38 13.01 -62.76 0.25
CA LEU A 38 13.10 -61.77 -0.84
C LEU A 38 11.73 -61.39 -1.40
N ALA A 39 10.78 -62.32 -1.46
CA ALA A 39 9.43 -62.10 -1.99
C ALA A 39 8.68 -60.92 -1.33
N PRO A 40 8.48 -60.91 0.00
CA PRO A 40 7.78 -59.80 0.66
C PRO A 40 8.54 -58.48 0.55
N ARG A 41 9.88 -58.50 0.48
CA ARG A 41 10.69 -57.30 0.29
C ARG A 41 10.51 -56.67 -1.10
N LEU A 42 10.43 -57.49 -2.15
CA LEU A 42 10.13 -57.01 -3.50
C LEU A 42 8.75 -56.37 -3.57
N VAL A 43 7.76 -56.97 -2.90
CA VAL A 43 6.42 -56.40 -2.79
C VAL A 43 6.45 -55.06 -2.06
N GLN A 44 7.10 -55.01 -0.90
CA GLN A 44 7.23 -53.77 -0.11
C GLN A 44 7.84 -52.62 -0.92
N MET A 45 8.97 -52.88 -1.59
CA MET A 45 9.68 -51.83 -2.33
C MET A 45 8.92 -51.38 -3.58
N ALA A 46 8.43 -52.32 -4.40
CA ALA A 46 7.82 -51.99 -5.68
C ALA A 46 6.38 -51.45 -5.56
N GLN A 47 5.60 -51.94 -4.58
CA GLN A 47 4.19 -51.56 -4.44
C GLN A 47 3.98 -50.36 -3.51
N TYR A 48 4.86 -50.15 -2.53
CA TYR A 48 4.65 -49.14 -1.50
C TYR A 48 5.78 -48.10 -1.45
N ASP A 49 7.02 -48.53 -1.26
CA ASP A 49 8.10 -47.59 -0.95
C ASP A 49 8.49 -46.70 -2.15
N ILE A 50 8.69 -47.28 -3.34
CA ILE A 50 9.03 -46.53 -4.56
C ILE A 50 7.88 -45.55 -4.92
N PRO A 51 6.61 -45.99 -5.06
CA PRO A 51 5.51 -45.06 -5.34
C PRO A 51 5.33 -43.95 -4.30
N ALA A 52 5.57 -44.24 -3.02
CA ALA A 52 5.49 -43.24 -1.96
C ALA A 52 6.58 -42.17 -2.11
N LEU A 53 7.82 -42.56 -2.42
CA LEU A 53 8.91 -41.64 -2.69
C LEU A 53 8.68 -40.83 -3.98
N GLU A 54 8.22 -41.46 -5.06
CA GLU A 54 7.88 -40.75 -6.31
C GLU A 54 6.80 -39.69 -6.07
N LYS A 55 5.78 -40.00 -5.25
CA LYS A 55 4.75 -39.05 -4.88
C LYS A 55 5.31 -37.88 -4.07
N GLN A 56 6.25 -38.12 -3.16
CA GLN A 56 6.91 -37.06 -2.38
C GLN A 56 7.82 -36.19 -3.25
N ILE A 57 8.62 -36.79 -4.14
CA ILE A 57 9.47 -36.08 -5.11
C ILE A 57 8.60 -35.17 -5.98
N LYS A 58 7.55 -35.72 -6.60
CA LYS A 58 6.65 -34.95 -7.46
C LYS A 58 5.99 -33.79 -6.71
N LYS A 59 5.57 -34.01 -5.45
CA LYS A 59 4.99 -32.96 -4.61
C LYS A 59 5.98 -31.81 -4.39
N ASN A 60 7.23 -32.10 -4.09
CA ASN A 60 8.26 -31.08 -3.88
C ASN A 60 8.67 -30.39 -5.18
N GLU A 61 8.71 -31.11 -6.31
CA GLU A 61 8.95 -30.50 -7.64
C GLU A 61 7.86 -29.48 -7.98
N THR A 62 6.58 -29.84 -7.81
CA THR A 62 5.47 -28.90 -7.99
C THR A 62 5.54 -27.72 -7.00
N ALA A 63 6.00 -27.94 -5.76
CA ALA A 63 6.16 -26.87 -4.78
C ALA A 63 7.26 -25.86 -5.19
N VAL A 64 8.38 -26.34 -5.75
CA VAL A 64 9.46 -25.49 -6.28
C VAL A 64 8.96 -24.63 -7.44
N GLU A 65 8.28 -25.25 -8.41
CA GLU A 65 7.72 -24.54 -9.57
C GLU A 65 6.72 -23.44 -9.16
N GLU A 66 5.81 -23.77 -8.23
CA GLU A 66 4.82 -22.82 -7.74
C GLU A 66 5.47 -21.68 -6.93
N CYS A 67 6.43 -21.98 -6.06
CA CYS A 67 7.14 -20.95 -5.30
C CYS A 67 7.94 -20.03 -6.21
N HIS A 68 8.56 -20.57 -7.27
CA HIS A 68 9.25 -19.77 -8.28
C HIS A 68 8.28 -18.82 -8.99
N ARG A 69 7.14 -19.33 -9.47
CA ARG A 69 6.09 -18.53 -10.14
C ARG A 69 5.60 -17.40 -9.24
N VAL A 70 5.28 -17.70 -7.99
CA VAL A 70 4.81 -16.71 -7.02
C VAL A 70 5.92 -15.69 -6.69
N GLY A 71 7.17 -16.14 -6.59
CA GLY A 71 8.33 -15.27 -6.38
C GLY A 71 8.49 -14.23 -7.50
N GLU A 72 8.37 -14.64 -8.76
CA GLU A 72 8.40 -13.73 -9.91
C GLU A 72 7.22 -12.74 -9.92
N GLU A 73 6.01 -13.22 -9.62
CA GLU A 73 4.82 -12.38 -9.55
C GLU A 73 4.93 -11.31 -8.46
N ALA A 74 5.48 -11.68 -7.30
CA ALA A 74 5.74 -10.76 -6.20
C ALA A 74 6.77 -9.69 -6.62
N ALA A 75 7.86 -10.07 -7.30
CA ALA A 75 8.86 -9.13 -7.80
C ALA A 75 8.27 -8.17 -8.85
N LYS A 76 7.49 -8.68 -9.82
CA LYS A 76 6.77 -7.85 -10.81
C LYS A 76 5.80 -6.88 -10.14
N THR A 77 5.10 -7.34 -9.10
CA THR A 77 4.17 -6.49 -8.33
C THR A 77 4.92 -5.39 -7.60
N GLN A 78 6.04 -5.71 -6.96
CA GLN A 78 6.88 -4.72 -6.29
C GLN A 78 7.37 -3.64 -7.26
N GLN A 79 7.85 -4.02 -8.45
CA GLN A 79 8.30 -3.04 -9.45
C GLN A 79 7.14 -2.14 -9.92
N LYS A 80 5.98 -2.71 -10.24
CA LYS A 80 4.80 -1.92 -10.65
C LYS A 80 4.37 -0.92 -9.59
N LEU A 81 4.46 -1.28 -8.31
CA LEU A 81 4.13 -0.38 -7.19
C LEU A 81 5.17 0.73 -7.06
N ARG A 82 6.46 0.42 -7.21
CA ARG A 82 7.53 1.44 -7.27
C ARG A 82 7.28 2.44 -8.39
N ASP A 83 7.00 1.96 -9.59
CA ASP A 83 6.76 2.82 -10.76
C ASP A 83 5.55 3.73 -10.55
N LYS A 84 4.47 3.21 -9.97
CA LYS A 84 3.28 4.00 -9.61
C LYS A 84 3.56 5.06 -8.55
N ARG A 85 4.32 4.71 -7.49
CA ARG A 85 4.74 5.66 -6.46
C ARG A 85 5.58 6.77 -7.07
N THR A 86 6.58 6.42 -7.88
CA THR A 86 7.45 7.41 -8.56
C THR A 86 6.65 8.30 -9.51
N ALA A 87 5.74 7.73 -10.29
CA ALA A 87 4.89 8.52 -11.19
C ALA A 87 3.99 9.50 -10.42
N MET A 88 3.39 9.07 -9.30
CA MET A 88 2.60 9.95 -8.44
C MET A 88 3.46 11.07 -7.84
N LEU A 89 4.62 10.76 -7.26
CA LEU A 89 5.51 11.78 -6.70
C LEU A 89 5.95 12.80 -7.76
N LEU A 90 6.30 12.33 -8.96
CA LEU A 90 6.67 13.18 -10.09
C LEU A 90 5.49 14.06 -10.55
N GLU A 91 4.29 13.50 -10.64
CA GLU A 91 3.09 14.23 -11.05
C GLU A 91 2.80 15.42 -10.11
N TYR A 92 3.02 15.21 -8.81
CA TYR A 92 2.79 16.21 -7.77
C TYR A 92 4.02 17.11 -7.51
N GLY A 93 5.15 16.86 -8.17
CA GLY A 93 6.39 17.61 -7.99
C GLY A 93 7.00 17.43 -6.60
N ILE A 94 6.87 16.24 -6.03
CA ILE A 94 7.39 15.90 -4.70
C ILE A 94 8.70 15.14 -4.87
N GLU A 95 9.77 15.73 -4.38
CA GLU A 95 11.10 15.12 -4.38
C GLU A 95 11.35 14.50 -3.00
N VAL A 96 11.34 13.17 -2.93
CA VAL A 96 11.61 12.43 -1.70
C VAL A 96 13.05 11.95 -1.75
N GLU A 97 13.88 12.36 -0.79
CA GLU A 97 15.23 11.80 -0.64
C GLU A 97 15.15 10.29 -0.34
N ALA A 98 16.10 9.52 -0.85
CA ALA A 98 16.04 8.05 -0.85
C ALA A 98 16.13 7.38 0.54
N SER A 99 16.11 8.13 1.63
CA SER A 99 16.38 7.62 2.98
C SER A 99 15.48 8.25 4.06
N GLY A 100 14.43 7.52 4.47
CA GLY A 100 13.70 7.73 5.73
C GLY A 100 12.18 7.90 5.56
N GLU A 101 11.38 7.27 6.43
CA GLU A 101 9.90 7.44 6.50
C GLU A 101 9.50 8.92 6.76
N SER A 102 10.36 9.70 7.44
CA SER A 102 10.17 11.16 7.61
C SER A 102 10.23 11.94 6.29
N GLY A 103 10.88 11.38 5.26
CA GLY A 103 11.16 12.10 4.02
C GLY A 103 9.92 12.48 3.21
N VAL A 104 8.85 11.68 3.27
CA VAL A 104 7.60 11.98 2.53
C VAL A 104 6.86 13.13 3.17
N ILE A 105 6.72 13.12 4.50
CA ILE A 105 6.04 14.19 5.26
C ILE A 105 6.75 15.52 5.03
N ASP A 106 8.09 15.51 5.15
CA ASP A 106 8.91 16.70 4.96
C ASP A 106 8.84 17.21 3.51
N ALA A 107 8.91 16.32 2.52
CA ALA A 107 8.78 16.70 1.12
C ALA A 107 7.38 17.28 0.78
N VAL A 108 6.31 16.72 1.36
CA VAL A 108 4.95 17.26 1.22
C VAL A 108 4.86 18.65 1.87
N ASN A 109 5.40 18.83 3.08
CA ASN A 109 5.43 20.14 3.75
C ASN A 109 6.18 21.19 2.93
N GLN A 110 7.34 20.83 2.39
CA GLN A 110 8.12 21.71 1.51
C GLN A 110 7.33 22.06 0.24
N ARG A 111 6.65 21.08 -0.36
CA ARG A 111 5.82 21.29 -1.56
C ARG A 111 4.62 22.20 -1.27
N ILE A 112 4.00 22.08 -0.10
CA ILE A 112 2.93 22.96 0.39
C ILE A 112 3.47 24.39 0.56
N GLY A 113 4.62 24.56 1.23
CA GLY A 113 5.26 25.86 1.40
C GLY A 113 5.57 26.52 0.06
N ALA A 114 6.18 25.78 -0.88
CA ALA A 114 6.46 26.27 -2.22
C ALA A 114 5.19 26.64 -3.00
N ALA A 115 4.10 25.89 -2.85
CA ALA A 115 2.81 26.22 -3.45
C ALA A 115 2.27 27.55 -2.90
N CYS A 116 2.28 27.74 -1.58
CA CYS A 116 1.80 28.96 -0.93
C CYS A 116 2.60 30.19 -1.39
N VAL A 117 3.94 30.08 -1.47
CA VAL A 117 4.79 31.15 -1.99
C VAL A 117 4.45 31.46 -3.44
N LYS A 118 4.31 30.44 -4.29
CA LYS A 118 3.97 30.62 -5.72
C LYS A 118 2.62 31.31 -5.93
N LEU A 119 1.60 30.93 -5.16
CA LEU A 119 0.27 31.55 -5.25
C LEU A 119 0.28 33.00 -4.78
N ASN A 120 0.91 33.29 -3.64
CA ASN A 120 1.04 34.66 -3.12
C ASN A 120 1.81 35.57 -4.09
N THR A 121 2.91 35.07 -4.67
CA THR A 121 3.67 35.81 -5.68
C THR A 121 2.82 36.08 -6.93
N ALA A 122 2.17 35.05 -7.48
CA ALA A 122 1.35 35.21 -8.69
C ALA A 122 0.17 36.18 -8.47
N PHE A 123 -0.48 36.12 -7.30
CA PHE A 123 -1.54 37.06 -6.95
C PHE A 123 -1.01 38.49 -6.83
N ARG A 124 0.10 38.71 -6.13
CA ARG A 124 0.71 40.04 -6.02
C ARG A 124 1.13 40.59 -7.40
N GLU A 125 1.75 39.78 -8.24
CA GLU A 125 2.13 40.17 -9.61
C GLU A 125 0.91 40.56 -10.44
N TYR A 126 -0.20 39.80 -10.34
CA TYR A 126 -1.47 40.16 -10.96
C TYR A 126 -1.99 41.50 -10.45
N ILE A 127 -1.96 41.72 -9.13
CA ILE A 127 -2.45 42.96 -8.52
C ILE A 127 -1.64 44.17 -9.00
N GLN A 128 -0.31 44.07 -9.00
CA GLN A 128 0.60 45.11 -9.48
C GLN A 128 0.35 45.44 -10.96
N ALA A 129 0.16 44.43 -11.80
CA ALA A 129 0.06 44.61 -13.24
C ALA A 129 -1.35 44.99 -13.72
N GLN A 130 -2.41 44.49 -13.09
CA GLN A 130 -3.76 44.45 -13.69
C GLN A 130 -4.86 45.08 -12.83
N ALA A 131 -4.73 45.03 -11.50
CA ALA A 131 -5.85 45.40 -10.64
C ALA A 131 -6.22 46.89 -10.71
N GLY A 132 -5.24 47.78 -10.96
CA GLY A 132 -5.51 49.20 -11.23
C GLY A 132 -6.33 49.42 -12.50
N SER A 133 -6.05 48.67 -13.58
CA SER A 133 -6.80 48.72 -14.83
C SER A 133 -8.22 48.18 -14.67
N LEU A 134 -8.37 47.08 -13.94
CA LEU A 134 -9.66 46.50 -13.58
C LEU A 134 -10.51 47.50 -12.79
N LYS A 135 -9.96 48.07 -11.72
CA LYS A 135 -10.62 49.08 -10.88
C LYS A 135 -11.11 50.27 -11.71
N ALA A 136 -10.23 50.84 -12.54
CA ALA A 136 -10.58 51.97 -13.39
C ALA A 136 -11.72 51.62 -14.37
N SER A 137 -11.67 50.44 -14.98
CA SER A 137 -12.71 49.97 -15.91
C SER A 137 -14.05 49.75 -15.23
N TYR A 138 -14.04 49.19 -14.01
CA TYR A 138 -15.22 48.93 -13.20
C TYR A 138 -15.91 50.23 -12.75
N ASN A 139 -15.16 51.14 -12.13
CA ASN A 139 -15.68 52.43 -11.69
C ASN A 139 -16.20 53.25 -12.88
N ALA A 140 -15.45 53.33 -13.98
CA ALA A 140 -15.90 54.04 -15.18
C ALA A 140 -17.19 53.44 -15.77
N HIS A 141 -17.45 52.16 -15.58
CA HIS A 141 -18.71 51.54 -16.02
C HIS A 141 -19.88 51.93 -15.11
N LEU A 142 -19.70 51.85 -13.79
CA LEU A 142 -20.75 52.20 -12.83
C LEU A 142 -21.06 53.69 -12.82
N ASP A 143 -20.06 54.56 -12.99
CA ASP A 143 -20.29 56.00 -13.14
C ASP A 143 -21.19 56.33 -14.34
N ARG A 144 -21.10 55.53 -15.42
CA ARG A 144 -21.92 55.69 -16.62
C ARG A 144 -23.32 55.08 -16.51
N THR A 145 -23.50 54.03 -15.71
CA THR A 145 -24.73 53.21 -15.70
C THR A 145 -25.56 53.37 -14.44
N ALA A 146 -24.94 53.74 -13.33
CA ALA A 146 -25.56 53.89 -12.01
C ALA A 146 -25.00 55.13 -11.29
N ALA A 147 -24.91 56.25 -12.01
CA ALA A 147 -24.39 57.51 -11.48
C ALA A 147 -25.12 57.93 -10.19
N GLY A 148 -24.36 58.24 -9.13
CA GLY A 148 -24.88 58.71 -7.84
C GLY A 148 -25.36 57.61 -6.88
N PHE A 149 -25.37 56.34 -7.29
CA PHE A 149 -25.75 55.23 -6.40
C PHE A 149 -24.59 54.75 -5.50
N PHE A 150 -23.36 54.78 -5.99
CA PHE A 150 -22.22 54.12 -5.36
C PHE A 150 -21.05 55.08 -5.11
N GLY A 151 -21.21 56.04 -4.19
CA GLY A 151 -20.12 56.88 -3.67
C GLY A 151 -19.12 57.42 -4.71
N ALA A 152 -17.86 57.59 -4.30
CA ALA A 152 -16.76 57.97 -5.20
C ALA A 152 -15.93 56.77 -5.70
N ASP A 153 -16.06 55.60 -5.06
CA ASP A 153 -15.30 54.39 -5.40
C ASP A 153 -16.17 53.13 -5.19
N ALA A 154 -16.95 52.78 -6.22
CA ALA A 154 -17.81 51.61 -6.19
C ALA A 154 -17.02 50.29 -6.11
N PHE A 155 -15.81 50.27 -6.68
CA PHE A 155 -14.91 49.13 -6.61
C PHE A 155 -14.51 48.83 -5.16
N ALA A 156 -14.14 49.84 -4.38
CA ALA A 156 -13.79 49.67 -2.97
C ALA A 156 -14.94 49.12 -2.12
N LEU A 157 -16.19 49.46 -2.48
CA LEU A 157 -17.39 48.97 -1.80
C LEU A 157 -17.70 47.50 -2.15
N HIS A 158 -17.56 47.12 -3.42
CA HIS A 158 -17.95 45.79 -3.90
C HIS A 158 -16.83 44.75 -3.81
N PHE A 159 -15.57 45.19 -3.83
CA PHE A 159 -14.38 44.34 -3.80
C PHE A 159 -13.39 44.81 -2.72
N PRO A 160 -13.77 44.79 -1.44
CA PRO A 160 -12.92 45.30 -0.35
C PRO A 160 -11.57 44.57 -0.26
N TRP A 161 -11.49 43.27 -0.59
CA TRP A 161 -10.23 42.53 -0.53
C TRP A 161 -9.30 42.86 -1.71
N LEU A 162 -9.82 42.94 -2.93
CA LEU A 162 -9.04 43.38 -4.08
C LEU A 162 -8.65 44.86 -3.94
N GLN A 163 -9.51 45.69 -3.36
CA GLN A 163 -9.18 47.08 -3.06
C GLN A 163 -8.00 47.17 -2.08
N ARG A 164 -8.02 46.36 -0.99
CA ARG A 164 -6.89 46.28 -0.08
C ARG A 164 -5.61 45.82 -0.78
N ALA A 165 -5.71 44.80 -1.63
CA ALA A 165 -4.58 44.33 -2.41
C ALA A 165 -4.00 45.42 -3.31
N VAL A 166 -4.86 46.23 -3.96
CA VAL A 166 -4.44 47.38 -4.80
C VAL A 166 -3.72 48.44 -3.99
N GLU A 167 -4.20 48.76 -2.79
CA GLU A 167 -3.56 49.73 -1.89
C GLU A 167 -2.17 49.27 -1.44
N GLU A 168 -1.98 47.97 -1.29
CA GLU A 168 -0.75 47.35 -0.83
C GLU A 168 0.13 46.80 -1.96
N ALA A 169 -0.20 47.06 -3.22
CA ALA A 169 0.42 46.42 -4.38
C ALA A 169 1.96 46.57 -4.41
N GLU A 170 2.49 47.70 -3.95
CA GLU A 170 3.93 48.00 -3.92
C GLU A 170 4.64 47.44 -2.67
N LEU A 171 3.90 46.93 -1.69
CA LEU A 171 4.48 46.36 -0.48
C LEU A 171 5.09 44.97 -0.77
N PRO A 172 6.24 44.65 -0.18
CA PRO A 172 6.82 43.31 -0.29
C PRO A 172 5.93 42.27 0.38
N LEU A 173 5.99 41.03 -0.11
CA LEU A 173 5.47 39.89 0.64
C LEU A 173 6.28 39.73 1.93
N PRO A 174 5.67 39.28 3.04
CA PRO A 174 6.40 38.94 4.25
C PRO A 174 7.55 37.99 3.91
N HIS A 175 8.74 38.22 4.48
CA HIS A 175 9.82 37.24 4.34
C HIS A 175 9.33 35.92 4.94
N SER A 176 9.18 34.90 4.10
CA SER A 176 8.79 33.55 4.50
C SER A 176 9.89 32.95 5.37
N THR A 177 9.96 33.33 6.64
CA THR A 177 10.86 32.74 7.61
C THR A 177 10.24 31.44 8.11
N ALA A 178 10.67 30.33 7.49
CA ALA A 178 10.69 28.99 8.07
C ALA A 178 9.30 28.35 8.35
N PRO A 179 9.20 27.01 8.43
CA PRO A 179 7.93 26.34 8.68
C PRO A 179 7.44 26.71 10.08
N ASP A 180 6.12 26.96 10.22
CA ASP A 180 5.42 27.09 11.49
C ASP A 180 5.59 25.79 12.31
N GLN A 181 6.73 25.65 12.97
CA GLN A 181 6.96 24.81 14.14
C GLN A 181 7.22 25.75 15.33
N ALA A 182 6.24 26.60 15.66
CA ALA A 182 6.20 27.29 16.93
C ALA A 182 4.77 27.71 17.29
N ASP A 183 4.33 27.27 18.47
CA ASP A 183 3.37 27.94 19.36
C ASP A 183 1.85 27.66 19.31
N ASP A 184 1.39 26.52 18.78
CA ASP A 184 0.03 26.02 19.14
C ASP A 184 0.01 25.08 20.38
N TYR A 185 1.16 24.82 21.01
CA TYR A 185 1.25 23.99 22.23
C TYR A 185 1.32 24.79 23.54
N ALA A 186 1.24 26.12 23.52
CA ALA A 186 1.51 26.95 24.71
C ALA A 186 0.28 27.62 25.35
N ALA A 187 -0.96 27.41 24.88
CA ALA A 187 -2.13 28.07 25.48
C ALA A 187 -3.44 27.24 25.55
N ALA A 188 -3.36 25.91 25.50
CA ALA A 188 -4.49 25.03 25.82
C ALA A 188 -4.37 24.46 27.24
N ALA A 189 -4.19 25.32 28.25
CA ALA A 189 -4.42 24.95 29.65
C ALA A 189 -5.93 25.01 29.99
N GLY A 190 -6.76 24.37 29.16
CA GLY A 190 -8.13 24.00 29.52
C GLY A 190 -8.12 22.64 30.22
N PRO A 191 -9.16 22.30 31.02
CA PRO A 191 -9.22 21.00 31.67
C PRO A 191 -9.18 19.90 30.59
N GLN A 192 -8.09 19.15 30.60
CA GLN A 192 -7.84 18.04 29.69
C GLN A 192 -8.88 16.96 29.96
N ILE A 193 -9.81 16.77 29.01
CA ILE A 193 -10.76 15.66 29.05
C ILE A 193 -9.97 14.41 28.66
N ASP A 194 -9.70 13.58 29.66
CA ASP A 194 -9.16 12.24 29.51
C ASP A 194 -10.19 11.36 28.80
N TRP A 195 -9.89 11.00 27.55
CA TRP A 195 -10.70 10.09 26.74
C TRP A 195 -10.27 8.63 26.89
N GLY A 196 -9.64 8.27 28.02
CA GLY A 196 -9.59 6.92 28.57
C GLY A 196 -9.38 5.81 27.55
N ASP A 197 -8.17 5.72 27.03
CA ASP A 197 -7.72 4.59 26.19
C ASP A 197 -6.45 4.01 26.83
N ASP A 198 -6.60 3.55 28.08
CA ASP A 198 -5.64 2.64 28.73
C ASP A 198 -6.32 1.27 28.83
N ASP A 199 -6.19 0.50 27.74
CA ASP A 199 -6.20 -0.95 27.82
C ASP A 199 -4.93 -1.37 28.57
N ASP A 200 -5.05 -1.72 29.86
CA ASP A 200 -4.50 -2.97 30.38
C ASP A 200 -4.76 -3.20 31.89
N VAL A 201 -5.00 -4.50 32.18
CA VAL A 201 -4.89 -5.20 33.47
C VAL A 201 -6.13 -5.24 34.40
N PHE A 202 -6.92 -6.28 34.19
CA PHE A 202 -7.59 -7.01 35.27
C PHE A 202 -6.58 -7.40 36.36
N ALA A 203 -6.62 -6.74 37.52
CA ALA A 203 -6.15 -7.29 38.78
C ALA A 203 -6.94 -6.70 39.96
N GLU A 204 -7.63 -7.60 40.65
CA GLU A 204 -8.43 -7.39 41.86
C GLU A 204 -7.69 -6.60 42.95
N ARG A 205 -8.36 -5.60 43.55
CA ARG A 205 -8.33 -5.43 45.00
C ARG A 205 -9.50 -4.57 45.51
N GLU A 206 -10.45 -5.24 46.14
CA GLU A 206 -11.38 -4.61 47.06
C GLU A 206 -10.68 -4.16 48.36
N THR A 207 -11.32 -3.17 48.99
CA THR A 207 -11.27 -2.76 50.40
C THR A 207 -10.22 -1.72 50.82
N GLY A 208 -10.71 -0.56 51.29
CA GLY A 208 -10.08 0.11 52.43
C GLY A 208 -10.03 1.64 52.45
N VAL A 209 -11.19 2.30 52.59
CA VAL A 209 -11.42 3.46 53.48
C VAL A 209 -10.49 4.68 53.40
N GLY A 210 -11.03 5.76 52.80
CA GLY A 210 -11.21 7.05 53.50
C GLY A 210 -10.22 8.19 53.25
N ALA A 211 -10.63 9.18 52.46
CA ALA A 211 -10.51 10.64 52.68
C ALA A 211 -10.95 11.38 51.39
N ALA A 212 -12.23 11.74 51.24
CA ALA A 212 -12.75 13.06 51.57
C ALA A 212 -12.05 14.22 50.83
N ALA A 213 -12.66 14.67 49.72
CA ALA A 213 -12.85 16.08 49.32
C ALA A 213 -12.87 16.25 47.80
N ALA A 214 -14.05 16.11 47.18
CA ALA A 214 -14.48 16.94 46.06
C ALA A 214 -15.93 16.60 45.78
N SER A 215 -16.81 17.53 46.15
CA SER A 215 -18.20 17.60 45.73
C SER A 215 -18.31 17.23 44.25
N ALA A 216 -18.91 16.08 43.96
CA ALA A 216 -19.48 15.78 42.65
C ALA A 216 -20.57 16.82 42.38
N ALA A 217 -20.17 17.96 41.82
CA ALA A 217 -21.10 18.83 41.12
C ALA A 217 -21.56 18.04 39.90
N ALA A 218 -22.71 17.39 40.03
CA ALA A 218 -23.42 16.82 38.91
C ALA A 218 -23.55 17.92 37.85
N VAL A 219 -22.88 17.75 36.71
CA VAL A 219 -23.11 18.60 35.55
C VAL A 219 -24.49 18.23 35.03
N GLU A 220 -25.48 18.95 35.52
CA GLU A 220 -26.84 18.92 34.98
C GLU A 220 -26.80 19.64 33.64
N ILE A 221 -26.70 18.87 32.54
CA ILE A 221 -26.79 19.40 31.18
C ILE A 221 -28.26 19.74 30.94
N ASN A 222 -28.61 20.99 31.25
CA ASN A 222 -29.93 21.53 31.00
C ASN A 222 -30.06 21.87 29.50
N TRP A 223 -30.80 21.04 28.75
CA TRP A 223 -31.16 21.32 27.35
C TRP A 223 -32.34 22.29 27.29
N ASP A 224 -32.26 23.41 28.01
CA ASP A 224 -33.24 24.48 27.87
C ASP A 224 -32.98 25.19 26.54
N ALA A 225 -33.77 24.80 25.54
CA ALA A 225 -33.76 25.30 24.17
C ALA A 225 -34.40 26.69 24.06
N VAL A 226 -33.87 27.67 24.80
CA VAL A 226 -34.27 29.06 24.69
C VAL A 226 -33.01 29.92 24.66
N GLU A 227 -32.80 30.59 23.51
CA GLU A 227 -31.75 31.56 23.23
C GLU A 227 -30.32 31.00 23.06
N MET A 228 -30.12 30.22 21.99
CA MET A 228 -28.91 30.44 21.18
C MET A 228 -29.08 31.80 20.49
N GLU A 229 -28.72 32.88 21.17
CA GLU A 229 -28.27 34.07 20.46
C GLU A 229 -27.11 33.62 19.56
N ALA A 230 -27.34 33.71 18.25
CA ALA A 230 -26.29 33.58 17.27
C ALA A 230 -25.18 34.56 17.67
N ARG A 231 -24.08 34.04 18.24
CA ARG A 231 -22.87 34.84 18.40
C ARG A 231 -22.55 35.36 16.99
N PRO A 232 -22.47 36.69 16.78
CA PRO A 232 -22.03 37.22 15.50
C PRO A 232 -20.64 36.63 15.25
N GLU A 233 -20.48 36.03 14.07
CA GLU A 233 -19.23 35.41 13.64
C GLU A 233 -18.07 36.38 13.87
N GLU A 234 -17.09 35.96 14.67
CA GLU A 234 -15.88 36.75 14.93
C GLU A 234 -15.12 36.96 13.61
N ASN A 235 -15.21 38.20 13.10
CA ASN A 235 -14.36 38.85 12.09
C ASN A 235 -14.44 38.33 10.64
N GLU A 236 -15.49 38.76 9.91
CA GLU A 236 -15.48 38.98 8.45
C GLU A 236 -14.62 40.21 8.04
N GLY A 237 -13.63 40.59 8.84
CA GLY A 237 -12.81 41.78 8.63
C GLY A 237 -11.65 41.51 7.68
N LEU A 238 -11.29 42.52 6.88
CA LEU A 238 -10.00 42.56 6.19
C LEU A 238 -8.86 42.37 7.19
N PRO A 239 -7.75 41.70 6.79
CA PRO A 239 -6.60 41.55 7.67
C PRO A 239 -6.05 42.95 8.07
N PRO A 240 -5.51 43.07 9.30
CA PRO A 240 -4.88 44.31 9.73
C PRO A 240 -3.67 44.62 8.82
N SER A 241 -3.58 45.87 8.35
CA SER A 241 -2.41 46.34 7.60
C SER A 241 -1.36 46.88 8.57
N ASP A 242 -0.12 46.41 8.44
CA ASP A 242 1.04 46.97 9.14
C ASP A 242 1.68 48.14 8.36
N GLY A 243 1.21 48.40 7.14
CA GLY A 243 1.73 49.40 6.20
C GLY A 243 3.15 49.12 5.68
N LYS A 244 3.69 47.92 5.94
CA LYS A 244 5.06 47.53 5.60
C LYS A 244 5.11 46.30 4.70
N HIS A 245 4.17 45.37 4.87
CA HIS A 245 4.08 44.15 4.09
C HIS A 245 2.69 44.00 3.48
N PHE A 246 2.63 43.21 2.41
CA PHE A 246 1.37 42.77 1.83
C PHE A 246 0.59 41.92 2.84
N SER A 247 -0.62 42.37 3.21
CA SER A 247 -1.39 41.79 4.33
C SER A 247 -2.18 40.53 3.96
N ILE A 248 -2.46 40.33 2.66
CA ILE A 248 -3.25 39.20 2.19
C ILE A 248 -2.34 38.00 1.94
N ASP A 249 -2.43 37.01 2.82
CA ASP A 249 -1.78 35.70 2.64
C ASP A 249 -2.77 34.64 2.14
N LEU A 250 -2.57 34.14 0.91
CA LEU A 250 -3.36 33.08 0.28
C LEU A 250 -3.11 31.68 0.85
N SER A 251 -2.10 31.53 1.71
CA SER A 251 -1.91 30.31 2.48
C SER A 251 -3.06 30.08 3.47
N LEU A 252 -3.64 31.17 3.98
CA LEU A 252 -4.78 31.15 4.89
C LEU A 252 -6.09 30.90 4.15
N ALA A 253 -6.91 29.95 4.60
CA ALA A 253 -8.16 29.60 3.93
C ALA A 253 -9.14 30.77 3.89
N LYS A 254 -9.23 31.54 4.98
CA LYS A 254 -10.13 32.70 5.05
C LYS A 254 -9.85 33.70 3.94
N HIS A 255 -8.59 34.08 3.77
CA HIS A 255 -8.16 35.04 2.75
C HIS A 255 -8.42 34.50 1.34
N ARG A 256 -8.08 33.23 1.11
CA ARG A 256 -8.28 32.58 -0.19
C ARG A 256 -9.74 32.53 -0.59
N VAL A 257 -10.66 32.21 0.32
CA VAL A 257 -12.10 32.15 0.01
C VAL A 257 -12.64 33.53 -0.39
N SER A 258 -12.31 34.58 0.37
CA SER A 258 -12.76 35.95 0.06
C SER A 258 -12.19 36.46 -1.27
N ILE A 259 -10.89 36.24 -1.51
CA ILE A 259 -10.24 36.62 -2.78
C ILE A 259 -10.82 35.85 -3.96
N LEU A 260 -11.08 34.54 -3.83
CA LEU A 260 -11.69 33.77 -4.90
C LEU A 260 -13.10 34.25 -5.24
N ALA A 261 -13.92 34.59 -4.24
CA ALA A 261 -15.26 35.12 -4.46
C ALA A 261 -15.21 36.46 -5.21
N GLU A 262 -14.33 37.37 -4.81
CA GLU A 262 -14.15 38.66 -5.47
C GLU A 262 -13.57 38.52 -6.88
N LEU A 263 -12.55 37.67 -7.07
CA LEU A 263 -11.97 37.39 -8.39
C LEU A 263 -12.98 36.73 -9.33
N GLN A 264 -13.85 35.86 -8.82
CA GLN A 264 -14.92 35.25 -9.62
C GLN A 264 -15.90 36.32 -10.13
N ALA A 265 -16.35 37.20 -9.24
CA ALA A 265 -17.23 38.31 -9.61
C ALA A 265 -16.55 39.30 -10.58
N ALA A 266 -15.26 39.59 -10.36
CA ALA A 266 -14.46 40.40 -11.27
C ALA A 266 -14.28 39.73 -12.64
N ALA A 267 -14.04 38.41 -12.68
CA ALA A 267 -13.93 37.63 -13.91
C ALA A 267 -15.26 37.64 -14.69
N CYS A 268 -16.40 37.49 -14.00
CA CYS A 268 -17.72 37.62 -14.61
C CYS A 268 -17.92 39.00 -15.25
N PHE A 269 -17.63 40.08 -14.51
CA PHE A 269 -17.67 41.44 -15.03
C PHE A 269 -16.77 41.59 -16.26
N CYS A 270 -15.50 41.18 -16.15
CA CYS A 270 -14.55 41.22 -17.24
C CYS A 270 -15.07 40.50 -18.47
N ARG A 271 -15.58 39.28 -18.33
CA ARG A 271 -16.10 38.46 -19.44
C ARG A 271 -17.26 39.13 -20.16
N GLU A 272 -18.24 39.64 -19.41
CA GLU A 272 -19.40 40.33 -19.97
C GLU A 272 -19.01 41.63 -20.68
N ARG A 273 -18.06 42.38 -20.11
CA ARG A 273 -17.65 43.68 -20.65
C ARG A 273 -16.63 43.57 -21.77
N ASN A 274 -15.79 42.55 -21.77
CA ASN A 274 -14.75 42.37 -22.78
C ASN A 274 -15.35 42.21 -24.20
N ALA A 275 -16.56 41.65 -24.31
CA ALA A 275 -17.30 41.54 -25.56
C ALA A 275 -17.74 42.90 -26.15
N ILE A 276 -17.79 43.96 -25.34
CA ILE A 276 -18.36 45.26 -25.73
C ILE A 276 -17.30 46.37 -25.73
N GLN A 277 -16.39 46.37 -24.76
CA GLN A 277 -15.47 47.46 -24.49
C GLN A 277 -14.00 47.05 -24.42
N HIS A 278 -13.69 45.77 -24.66
CA HIS A 278 -12.33 45.20 -24.55
C HIS A 278 -11.61 45.58 -23.25
N VAL A 279 -11.90 44.84 -22.18
CA VAL A 279 -11.27 45.04 -20.86
C VAL A 279 -9.95 44.27 -20.85
N GLY A 280 -8.82 45.00 -20.90
CA GLY A 280 -7.48 44.41 -20.96
C GLY A 280 -7.16 43.45 -19.79
N ALA A 281 -7.77 43.68 -18.62
CA ALA A 281 -7.61 42.82 -17.45
C ALA A 281 -8.38 41.48 -17.52
N SER A 282 -9.20 41.25 -18.56
CA SER A 282 -10.07 40.06 -18.63
C SER A 282 -9.32 38.74 -18.61
N GLY A 283 -8.35 38.56 -19.52
CA GLY A 283 -7.54 37.33 -19.58
C GLY A 283 -6.75 37.08 -18.29
N PRO A 284 -5.95 38.05 -17.83
CA PRO A 284 -5.18 37.90 -16.60
C PRO A 284 -6.02 37.62 -15.34
N THR A 285 -7.23 38.18 -15.26
CA THR A 285 -8.15 37.93 -14.11
C THR A 285 -8.67 36.50 -14.13
N GLU A 286 -9.00 35.97 -15.31
CA GLU A 286 -9.42 34.57 -15.44
C GLU A 286 -8.26 33.60 -15.17
N GLU A 287 -7.05 33.93 -15.62
CA GLU A 287 -5.84 33.12 -15.39
C GLU A 287 -5.48 33.03 -13.90
N VAL A 288 -5.45 34.17 -13.18
CA VAL A 288 -5.15 34.16 -11.74
C VAL A 288 -6.26 33.47 -10.95
N TYR A 289 -7.53 33.64 -11.33
CA TYR A 289 -8.66 32.93 -10.72
C TYR A 289 -8.50 31.42 -10.87
N ALA A 290 -8.24 30.93 -12.09
CA ALA A 290 -8.04 29.51 -12.37
C ALA A 290 -6.83 28.93 -11.62
N LEU A 291 -5.74 29.70 -11.52
CA LEU A 291 -4.57 29.33 -10.73
C LEU A 291 -4.92 29.18 -9.24
N LEU A 292 -5.77 30.04 -8.68
CA LEU A 292 -6.13 30.02 -7.27
C LEU A 292 -7.24 29.01 -6.92
N SER A 293 -8.09 28.62 -7.89
CA SER A 293 -9.21 27.70 -7.66
C SER A 293 -8.83 26.23 -7.85
N ASP A 294 -8.28 25.90 -9.02
CA ASP A 294 -8.27 24.53 -9.55
C ASP A 294 -6.87 24.00 -9.86
N SER A 295 -5.83 24.81 -9.64
CA SER A 295 -4.45 24.35 -9.83
C SER A 295 -4.01 23.35 -8.76
N ARG A 296 -2.94 22.60 -9.07
CA ARG A 296 -2.26 21.74 -8.09
C ARG A 296 -1.69 22.55 -6.94
N GLU A 297 -1.22 23.75 -7.21
CA GLU A 297 -0.75 24.69 -6.20
C GLU A 297 -1.88 25.07 -5.23
N ALA A 298 -3.10 25.28 -5.73
CA ALA A 298 -4.28 25.54 -4.91
C ALA A 298 -4.70 24.31 -4.08
N GLU A 299 -4.56 23.09 -4.64
CA GLU A 299 -4.71 21.84 -3.87
C GLU A 299 -3.72 21.78 -2.70
N PHE A 300 -2.43 22.02 -2.94
CA PHE A 300 -1.42 22.04 -1.89
C PHE A 300 -1.59 23.16 -0.87
N ALA A 301 -1.97 24.36 -1.29
CA ALA A 301 -2.23 25.46 -0.36
C ALA A 301 -3.42 25.16 0.56
N ARG A 302 -4.45 24.44 0.08
CA ARG A 302 -5.56 23.95 0.91
C ARG A 302 -5.11 22.92 1.95
N MET A 303 -4.10 22.10 1.63
CA MET A 303 -3.53 21.12 2.55
C MET A 303 -2.75 21.76 3.72
N LYS A 304 -2.38 23.04 3.66
CA LYS A 304 -1.67 23.75 4.75
C LYS A 304 -2.49 23.74 6.05
N GLU A 305 -3.78 24.06 5.98
CA GLU A 305 -4.67 24.14 7.15
C GLU A 305 -5.60 22.92 7.28
N ASN A 306 -5.77 22.13 6.22
CA ASN A 306 -6.58 20.93 6.24
C ASN A 306 -5.73 19.67 6.47
N PHE A 307 -5.44 19.41 7.75
CA PHE A 307 -4.68 18.24 8.19
C PHE A 307 -5.23 16.92 7.63
N ARG A 308 -6.56 16.74 7.61
CA ARG A 308 -7.17 15.51 7.07
C ARG A 308 -6.84 15.27 5.60
N SER A 309 -6.83 16.32 4.79
CA SER A 309 -6.50 16.21 3.36
C SER A 309 -5.02 15.89 3.13
N LYS A 310 -4.15 16.48 3.96
CA LYS A 310 -2.71 16.24 3.96
C LYS A 310 -2.40 14.81 4.38
N ASP A 311 -2.96 14.36 5.49
CA ASP A 311 -2.75 13.00 6.02
C ASP A 311 -3.29 11.96 5.03
N ALA A 312 -4.47 12.18 4.44
CA ALA A 312 -5.01 11.29 3.41
C ALA A 312 -4.14 11.21 2.14
N PHE A 313 -3.39 12.28 1.83
CA PHE A 313 -2.42 12.27 0.73
C PHE A 313 -1.16 11.49 1.11
N ILE A 314 -0.60 11.74 2.30
CA ILE A 314 0.57 11.03 2.84
C ILE A 314 0.27 9.52 2.94
N ASP A 315 -0.86 9.16 3.54
CA ASP A 315 -1.35 7.78 3.62
C ASP A 315 -1.41 7.10 2.25
N ARG A 316 -1.78 7.84 1.21
CA ARG A 316 -1.85 7.30 -0.15
C ARG A 316 -0.46 6.96 -0.69
N VAL A 317 0.54 7.78 -0.39
CA VAL A 317 1.94 7.52 -0.73
C VAL A 317 2.46 6.32 0.08
N ASP A 318 2.20 6.28 1.38
CA ASP A 318 2.68 5.24 2.29
C ASP A 318 2.03 3.87 2.03
N ARG A 319 0.79 3.84 1.55
CA ARG A 319 0.14 2.60 1.08
C ARG A 319 0.96 1.89 -0.01
N PHE A 320 1.67 2.62 -0.87
CA PHE A 320 2.57 1.96 -1.83
C PHE A 320 3.71 1.25 -1.11
N GLU A 321 4.29 1.86 -0.07
CA GLU A 321 5.37 1.27 0.72
C GLU A 321 4.92 0.03 1.48
N GLN A 322 3.76 0.11 2.13
CA GLN A 322 3.14 -1.02 2.80
C GLN A 322 2.87 -2.17 1.82
N GLN A 323 2.31 -1.89 0.64
CA GLN A 323 2.07 -2.90 -0.39
C GLN A 323 3.37 -3.51 -0.94
N MET A 324 4.41 -2.70 -1.12
CA MET A 324 5.74 -3.16 -1.52
C MET A 324 6.37 -4.07 -0.46
N MET A 325 6.21 -3.75 0.82
CA MET A 325 6.68 -4.56 1.94
C MET A 325 5.94 -5.90 2.00
N VAL A 326 4.62 -5.92 1.81
CA VAL A 326 3.83 -7.16 1.71
C VAL A 326 4.33 -8.03 0.54
N ALA A 327 4.55 -7.44 -0.63
CA ALA A 327 5.08 -8.17 -1.79
C ALA A 327 6.50 -8.72 -1.52
N LYS A 328 7.36 -7.94 -0.87
CA LYS A 328 8.72 -8.36 -0.48
C LYS A 328 8.68 -9.53 0.52
N ASN A 329 7.82 -9.46 1.53
CA ASN A 329 7.65 -10.53 2.52
C ASN A 329 7.10 -11.81 1.89
N ARG A 330 6.15 -11.67 0.94
CA ARG A 330 5.65 -12.79 0.16
C ARG A 330 6.77 -13.44 -0.66
N HIS A 331 7.58 -12.65 -1.35
CA HIS A 331 8.73 -13.15 -2.09
C HIS A 331 9.71 -13.91 -1.18
N ALA A 332 10.14 -13.31 -0.07
CA ALA A 332 11.05 -13.92 0.89
C ALA A 332 10.50 -15.24 1.48
N THR A 333 9.20 -15.27 1.81
CA THR A 333 8.54 -16.48 2.33
C THR A 333 8.53 -17.61 1.31
N HIS A 334 8.27 -17.29 0.04
CA HIS A 334 8.25 -18.30 -1.02
C HIS A 334 9.66 -18.74 -1.44
N GLU A 335 10.66 -17.87 -1.38
CA GLU A 335 12.06 -18.27 -1.55
C GLU A 335 12.53 -19.23 -0.44
N ALA A 336 12.17 -18.98 0.82
CA ALA A 336 12.47 -19.91 1.91
C ALA A 336 11.81 -21.28 1.69
N LYS A 337 10.52 -21.31 1.32
CA LYS A 337 9.80 -22.55 1.01
C LYS A 337 10.37 -23.30 -0.19
N LYS A 338 10.80 -22.56 -1.21
CA LYS A 338 11.48 -23.13 -2.39
C LYS A 338 12.79 -23.79 -1.97
N HIS A 339 13.59 -23.11 -1.16
CA HIS A 339 14.83 -23.65 -0.63
C HIS A 339 14.60 -24.94 0.18
N ASP A 340 13.62 -24.95 1.08
CA ASP A 340 13.26 -26.15 1.86
C ASP A 340 12.85 -27.32 0.95
N ALA A 341 12.06 -27.05 -0.10
CA ALA A 341 11.64 -28.06 -1.07
C ALA A 341 12.83 -28.58 -1.91
N GLU A 342 13.77 -27.71 -2.29
CA GLU A 342 15.00 -28.09 -3.00
C GLU A 342 15.91 -28.96 -2.13
N VAL A 343 16.06 -28.64 -0.84
CA VAL A 343 16.82 -29.44 0.14
C VAL A 343 16.19 -30.82 0.28
N GLU A 344 14.86 -30.90 0.42
CA GLU A 344 14.17 -32.18 0.47
C GLU A 344 14.29 -32.99 -0.82
N LEU A 345 14.25 -32.34 -2.00
CA LEU A 345 14.51 -33.03 -3.27
C LEU A 345 15.95 -33.58 -3.35
N ALA A 346 16.93 -32.82 -2.87
CA ALA A 346 18.32 -33.26 -2.80
C ALA A 346 18.50 -34.47 -1.87
N ARG A 347 17.63 -34.62 -0.85
CA ARG A 347 17.59 -35.78 0.05
C ARG A 347 16.84 -36.98 -0.54
N LEU A 348 15.69 -36.75 -1.18
CA LEU A 348 14.79 -37.80 -1.69
C LEU A 348 15.31 -38.45 -2.99
N LYS A 349 15.92 -37.67 -3.90
CA LYS A 349 16.42 -38.21 -5.19
C LYS A 349 17.48 -39.31 -5.01
N PRO A 350 18.49 -39.17 -4.13
CA PRO A 350 19.42 -40.25 -3.83
C PRO A 350 18.76 -41.47 -3.18
N GLN A 351 17.81 -41.27 -2.25
CA GLN A 351 17.08 -42.36 -1.60
C GLN A 351 16.25 -43.16 -2.61
N HIS A 352 15.61 -42.47 -3.55
CA HIS A 352 14.90 -43.10 -4.64
C HIS A 352 15.84 -43.94 -5.52
N ALA A 353 16.99 -43.37 -5.94
CA ALA A 353 17.98 -44.10 -6.73
C ALA A 353 18.53 -45.34 -5.99
N GLU A 354 18.80 -45.22 -4.69
CA GLU A 354 19.23 -46.33 -3.84
C GLU A 354 18.15 -47.42 -3.76
N LEU A 355 16.88 -47.04 -3.62
CA LEU A 355 15.76 -47.97 -3.56
C LEU A 355 15.53 -48.70 -4.88
N LEU A 356 15.69 -48.03 -6.03
CA LEU A 356 15.68 -48.68 -7.34
C LEU A 356 16.80 -49.71 -7.47
N ALA A 357 18.03 -49.36 -7.05
CA ALA A 357 19.16 -50.28 -7.05
C ALA A 357 18.96 -51.48 -6.10
N LYS A 358 18.40 -51.26 -4.90
CA LYS A 358 18.02 -52.32 -3.96
C LYS A 358 16.94 -53.23 -4.54
N THR A 359 15.96 -52.68 -5.25
CA THR A 359 14.90 -53.46 -5.88
C THR A 359 15.46 -54.32 -7.02
N ALA A 360 16.35 -53.76 -7.84
CA ALA A 360 17.05 -54.47 -8.90
C ALA A 360 17.88 -55.65 -8.35
N THR A 361 18.73 -55.39 -7.36
CA THR A 361 19.56 -56.43 -6.71
C THR A 361 18.73 -57.51 -6.03
N THR A 362 17.61 -57.15 -5.40
CA THR A 362 16.69 -58.11 -4.77
C THR A 362 15.98 -58.97 -5.82
N ARG A 363 15.57 -58.38 -6.96
CA ARG A 363 14.98 -59.12 -8.09
C ARG A 363 16.00 -60.08 -8.68
N ASP A 364 17.21 -59.62 -8.94
CA ASP A 364 18.27 -60.43 -9.55
C ASP A 364 18.69 -61.58 -8.62
N SER A 365 18.71 -61.33 -7.31
CA SER A 365 18.92 -62.37 -6.29
C SER A 365 17.79 -63.40 -6.27
N ALA A 366 16.53 -62.97 -6.41
CA ALA A 366 15.38 -63.86 -6.51
C ALA A 366 15.42 -64.68 -7.81
N LEU A 367 15.76 -64.07 -8.94
CA LEU A 367 15.96 -64.75 -10.23
C LEU A 367 17.09 -65.78 -10.15
N ALA A 368 18.21 -65.46 -9.48
CA ALA A 368 19.32 -66.39 -9.29
C ALA A 368 18.89 -67.61 -8.44
N CYS A 369 18.14 -67.40 -7.36
CA CYS A 369 17.61 -68.49 -6.53
C CYS A 369 16.63 -69.37 -7.31
N LEU A 370 15.72 -68.75 -8.08
CA LEU A 370 14.79 -69.46 -8.94
C LEU A 370 15.52 -70.25 -10.05
N GLY A 371 16.56 -69.67 -10.67
CA GLY A 371 17.36 -70.32 -11.70
C GLY A 371 18.09 -71.57 -11.20
N GLN A 372 18.54 -71.58 -9.94
CA GLN A 372 19.11 -72.77 -9.30
C GLN A 372 18.06 -73.86 -9.02
N MET A 373 16.79 -73.50 -8.85
CA MET A 373 15.68 -74.44 -8.66
C MET A 373 15.18 -75.03 -9.99
N PHE A 374 15.33 -74.30 -11.10
CA PHE A 374 14.92 -74.74 -12.44
C PHE A 374 16.01 -74.45 -13.49
N PRO A 375 17.09 -75.25 -13.54
CA PRO A 375 18.24 -74.99 -14.43
C PRO A 375 17.88 -75.09 -15.92
N ASP A 376 16.93 -75.97 -16.27
CA ASP A 376 16.50 -76.22 -17.65
C ASP A 376 15.31 -75.34 -18.05
N ARG A 377 15.04 -74.23 -17.36
CA ARG A 377 13.89 -73.36 -17.68
C ARG A 377 14.26 -71.90 -17.58
N ARG A 378 13.76 -71.10 -18.53
CA ARG A 378 13.81 -69.65 -18.46
C ARG A 378 12.76 -69.16 -17.45
N ILE A 379 13.19 -68.32 -16.50
CA ILE A 379 12.32 -67.78 -15.45
C ILE A 379 12.24 -66.26 -15.58
N LEU A 380 11.03 -65.71 -15.45
CA LEU A 380 10.76 -64.28 -15.52
C LEU A 380 9.95 -63.86 -14.31
N ILE A 381 10.41 -62.80 -13.62
CA ILE A 381 9.58 -62.09 -12.64
C ILE A 381 8.84 -60.99 -13.40
N VAL A 382 7.51 -61.05 -13.39
CA VAL A 382 6.63 -60.13 -14.13
C VAL A 382 5.85 -59.22 -13.18
N GLY A 383 5.42 -58.07 -13.69
CA GLY A 383 4.68 -57.05 -12.93
C GLY A 383 5.20 -55.63 -13.17
N ASP A 384 4.63 -54.67 -12.45
CA ASP A 384 5.05 -53.26 -12.45
C ASP A 384 6.44 -53.03 -11.84
N VAL A 385 6.98 -53.99 -11.08
CA VAL A 385 8.38 -53.99 -10.64
C VAL A 385 9.38 -53.78 -11.79
N ASN A 386 9.04 -54.23 -13.00
CA ASN A 386 9.91 -54.06 -14.18
C ASN A 386 9.91 -52.63 -14.73
N LYS A 387 8.96 -51.77 -14.35
CA LYS A 387 8.97 -50.34 -14.71
C LYS A 387 10.10 -49.58 -14.01
N TYR A 388 10.56 -50.09 -12.88
CA TYR A 388 11.55 -49.46 -12.01
C TYR A 388 12.99 -49.90 -12.29
N ILE A 389 13.17 -50.95 -13.09
CA ILE A 389 14.47 -51.63 -13.28
C ILE A 389 14.83 -51.76 -14.77
N ALA A 390 14.09 -51.07 -15.65
CA ALA A 390 14.30 -51.11 -17.10
C ALA A 390 15.44 -50.20 -17.56
#